data_AF-A0A974YUH9-F1
#
_entry.id   AF-A0A974YUH9-F1
#
_cell.length_a   1.000
_cell.length_b   1.000
_cell.length_c   1.000
_cell.angle_alpha   90.00
_cell.angle_beta   90.00
_cell.angle_gamma   90.00
#
_symmetry.space_group_name_H-M   'P 1'
#
loop_
_entity.id
_entity.type
_entity.pdbx_description
1 polymer ?
#
loop_
_entity_poly.entity_id
_entity_poly.type
_entity_poly.pdbx_seq_one_letter_code
_entity_poly.pdbx_strand_id
1 'polypeptide(L)'
;MRKLLITSIILFTSILTFGQNEFDNIIEGPVFKDQTNWTQIVSSEDDGNGGLVIVRTFHVHSRSNAEAYYIEHYDSDLKLTNRVKIDNASSNIVIDNGVINMIMFGLDEATNAYEFNLLSSTIESMKFEKKHLCSSGKDQKLSMSLYASSKTYDPNSFGTVYFSENKNYSALIFDIKNEEEATHKVFVFNKKFEQVKEYTFKKNIPDVFFDFQSVNVDDTDGSILLLGKVFENNTRKLIIDDKVNYHYELFKLTNNGQEKVDLQTNNNFVKSLVPVRKGNNLSYVGFYGKDKEEKSNGVCRFDINIKNLSIEKSSFAQFSDDFIIEKLGKKSDKGLKDLNINAGYMQDNGNIILAAEEQLDKYGQHTGITYLYDDIISIKMNNNGELTWAKNIIKEQADTYFDVANTVHASYGSVFKNDKLYYFFNASPKIKESKNGVVEFGEFKRDKSAIYCVILDENGKSNYKKIYEDKDLDILFHTEDNIIDAEGNIIIFGDSGEQKRFLKIKI
;
A
#
# COMPACT_ATOMS: atom_id res chain seq x y z
N MET A 1 73.76 32.16 6.38
CA MET A 1 72.85 32.61 5.29
C MET A 1 71.97 31.44 4.88
N ARG A 2 70.64 31.65 4.96
CA ARG A 2 69.49 30.97 4.29
C ARG A 2 69.56 29.44 4.10
N LYS A 3 68.84 28.64 4.90
CA LYS A 3 67.39 28.29 4.81
C LYS A 3 66.95 27.80 3.42
N LEU A 4 66.55 26.53 3.35
CA LEU A 4 65.31 26.09 2.68
C LEU A 4 64.94 24.68 3.17
N LEU A 5 64.06 24.64 4.18
CA LEU A 5 63.23 23.49 4.49
C LEU A 5 62.18 23.36 3.39
N ILE A 6 62.06 22.18 2.79
CA ILE A 6 60.91 21.82 1.95
C ILE A 6 59.91 21.14 2.89
N THR A 7 58.91 21.90 3.33
CA THR A 7 57.76 21.38 4.07
C THR A 7 56.70 20.97 3.04
N SER A 8 56.44 19.67 2.94
CA SER A 8 55.33 19.14 2.15
C SER A 8 54.03 19.37 2.94
N ILE A 9 53.27 20.40 2.57
CA ILE A 9 51.90 20.60 3.05
C ILE A 9 50.99 19.78 2.15
N ILE A 10 50.57 18.62 2.64
CA ILE A 10 49.42 17.90 2.09
C ILE A 10 48.19 18.69 2.53
N LEU A 11 47.68 19.55 1.63
CA LEU A 11 46.36 20.14 1.78
C LEU A 11 45.34 19.01 1.70
N PHE A 12 44.82 18.60 2.86
CA PHE A 12 43.49 17.98 2.94
C PHE A 12 42.47 19.05 2.55
N THR A 13 42.23 19.21 1.25
CA THR A 13 40.98 19.83 0.78
C THR A 13 39.88 18.81 1.05
N SER A 14 39.31 18.85 2.25
CA SER A 14 37.95 18.39 2.46
C SER A 14 37.07 19.27 1.58
N ILE A 15 36.76 18.76 0.39
CA ILE A 15 35.61 19.24 -0.38
C ILE A 15 34.42 18.91 0.52
N LEU A 16 34.02 19.89 1.33
CA LEU A 16 32.67 19.96 1.84
C LEU A 16 31.81 20.13 0.59
N THR A 17 31.42 19.00 0.00
CA THR A 17 30.24 18.97 -0.85
C THR A 17 29.14 19.50 0.03
N PHE A 18 28.74 20.76 -0.18
CA PHE A 18 27.46 21.25 0.26
C PHE A 18 26.45 20.24 -0.30
N GLY A 19 25.99 19.31 0.54
CA GLY A 19 24.87 18.47 0.18
C GLY A 19 23.75 19.44 -0.17
N GLN A 20 23.25 19.38 -1.39
CA GLN A 20 21.97 19.98 -1.68
C GLN A 20 21.02 19.45 -0.62
N ASN A 21 20.38 20.35 0.12
CA ASN A 21 19.35 19.97 1.05
C ASN A 21 18.24 19.30 0.24
N GLU A 22 18.11 18.00 0.43
CA GLU A 22 17.20 17.09 -0.29
C GLU A 22 15.71 17.46 -0.14
N PHE A 23 15.37 18.45 0.70
CA PHE A 23 14.00 18.86 1.00
C PHE A 23 13.81 20.39 1.15
N ASP A 24 14.65 21.23 0.53
CA ASP A 24 14.53 22.69 0.71
C ASP A 24 13.33 23.33 -0.03
N ASN A 25 12.58 22.55 -0.82
CA ASN A 25 11.44 23.02 -1.58
C ASN A 25 10.17 22.28 -1.15
N ILE A 26 9.62 22.67 0.00
CA ILE A 26 8.29 22.23 0.45
C ILE A 26 7.30 23.33 0.07
N ILE A 27 6.23 22.95 -0.63
CA ILE A 27 5.16 23.85 -1.04
C ILE A 27 3.93 23.53 -0.21
N GLU A 28 3.40 24.55 0.47
CA GLU A 28 2.13 24.48 1.16
C GLU A 28 1.01 24.88 0.20
N GLY A 29 0.07 23.96 -0.05
CA GLY A 29 -1.16 24.29 -0.74
C GLY A 29 -2.03 25.25 0.09
N PRO A 30 -2.96 25.97 -0.56
CA PRO A 30 -3.90 26.82 0.15
C PRO A 30 -4.75 25.99 1.12
N VAL A 31 -5.04 26.56 2.29
CA VAL A 31 -6.03 25.97 3.20
C VAL A 31 -7.40 26.11 2.55
N PHE A 32 -8.16 25.03 2.53
CA PHE A 32 -9.56 25.07 2.13
C PHE A 32 -10.43 24.46 3.22
N LYS A 33 -11.70 24.88 3.22
CA LYS A 33 -12.69 24.40 4.18
C LYS A 33 -13.64 23.45 3.48
N ASP A 34 -13.84 22.28 4.07
CA ASP A 34 -14.79 21.30 3.59
C ASP A 34 -16.17 21.43 4.26
N GLN A 35 -17.18 20.77 3.70
CA GLN A 35 -18.55 20.76 4.23
C GLN A 35 -18.71 19.83 5.44
N THR A 36 -17.80 18.87 5.60
CA THR A 36 -17.79 17.86 6.67
C THR A 36 -16.36 17.53 7.06
N ASN A 37 -16.16 17.08 8.28
CA ASN A 37 -14.89 16.53 8.78
C ASN A 37 -14.73 15.02 8.48
N TRP A 38 -15.71 14.41 7.82
CA TRP A 38 -15.74 12.98 7.51
C TRP A 38 -15.54 12.77 6.02
N THR A 39 -14.29 12.90 5.61
CA THR A 39 -13.82 12.60 4.26
C THR A 39 -12.44 11.96 4.34
N GLN A 40 -12.18 10.96 3.51
CA GLN A 40 -10.87 10.33 3.40
C GLN A 40 -10.48 10.22 1.92
N ILE A 41 -9.20 10.39 1.60
CA ILE A 41 -8.69 10.08 0.26
C ILE A 41 -8.75 8.57 0.06
N VAL A 42 -9.33 8.15 -1.06
CA VAL A 42 -9.44 6.73 -1.43
C VAL A 42 -8.79 6.42 -2.77
N SER A 43 -8.53 7.45 -3.59
CA SER A 43 -7.77 7.33 -4.83
C SER A 43 -7.25 8.70 -5.26
N SER A 44 -6.20 8.70 -6.07
CA SER A 44 -5.60 9.89 -6.65
C SER A 44 -4.90 9.56 -7.97
N GLU A 45 -4.92 10.49 -8.91
CA GLU A 45 -4.26 10.38 -10.20
C GLU A 45 -3.58 11.71 -10.58
N ASP A 46 -2.44 11.64 -11.25
CA ASP A 46 -1.80 12.80 -11.86
C ASP A 46 -2.61 13.29 -13.07
N ASP A 47 -2.79 14.60 -13.19
CA ASP A 47 -3.59 15.20 -14.26
C ASP A 47 -2.83 15.39 -15.59
N GLY A 48 -1.54 15.05 -15.63
CA GLY A 48 -0.63 15.22 -16.75
C GLY A 48 -0.02 16.62 -16.89
N ASN A 49 -0.42 17.57 -16.04
CA ASN A 49 -0.05 18.98 -16.08
C ASN A 49 0.53 19.49 -14.73
N GLY A 50 0.95 18.57 -13.86
CA GLY A 50 1.55 18.86 -12.54
C GLY A 50 0.53 19.08 -11.41
N GLY A 51 -0.76 18.97 -11.72
CA GLY A 51 -1.88 18.93 -10.78
C GLY A 51 -2.32 17.49 -10.47
N LEU A 52 -3.43 17.35 -9.77
CA LEU A 52 -3.96 16.07 -9.32
C LEU A 52 -5.47 16.01 -9.44
N VAL A 53 -6.00 14.82 -9.72
CA VAL A 53 -7.39 14.48 -9.44
C VAL A 53 -7.43 13.57 -8.21
N ILE A 54 -8.30 13.90 -7.27
CA ILE A 54 -8.44 13.15 -6.01
C ILE A 54 -9.88 12.69 -5.87
N VAL A 55 -10.04 11.46 -5.40
CA VAL A 55 -11.31 10.88 -4.99
C VAL A 55 -11.34 10.79 -3.47
N ARG A 56 -12.34 11.43 -2.86
CA ARG A 56 -12.55 11.38 -1.41
C ARG A 56 -13.91 10.81 -1.06
N THR A 57 -13.99 9.98 -0.03
CA THR A 57 -15.29 9.60 0.54
C THR A 57 -16.00 10.82 1.11
N PHE A 58 -17.33 10.83 1.01
CA PHE A 58 -18.18 11.83 1.63
C PHE A 58 -19.21 11.14 2.52
N HIS A 59 -19.27 11.57 3.78
CA HIS A 59 -20.17 11.04 4.81
C HIS A 59 -20.99 12.17 5.43
N VAL A 60 -22.32 12.01 5.58
CA VAL A 60 -23.19 13.04 6.22
C VAL A 60 -23.38 12.80 7.71
N HIS A 61 -23.45 11.53 8.16
CA HIS A 61 -23.81 11.19 9.55
C HIS A 61 -22.80 10.29 10.28
N SER A 62 -22.06 9.43 9.59
CA SER A 62 -21.05 8.54 10.18
C SER A 62 -19.98 8.12 9.17
N ARG A 63 -18.76 7.85 9.65
CA ARG A 63 -17.61 7.43 8.84
C ARG A 63 -17.66 6.00 8.31
N SER A 64 -18.59 5.18 8.80
CA SER A 64 -18.66 3.75 8.47
C SER A 64 -19.17 3.44 7.06
N ASN A 65 -20.05 4.29 6.49
CA ASN A 65 -20.62 4.09 5.15
C ASN A 65 -20.48 5.39 4.36
N ALA A 66 -19.67 5.38 3.30
CA ALA A 66 -19.56 6.53 2.40
C ALA A 66 -20.89 6.72 1.68
N GLU A 67 -21.48 7.90 1.75
CA GLU A 67 -22.73 8.19 1.03
C GLU A 67 -22.45 8.52 -0.44
N ALA A 68 -21.25 9.02 -0.73
CA ALA A 68 -20.82 9.42 -2.07
C ALA A 68 -19.30 9.57 -2.14
N TYR A 69 -18.84 9.96 -3.33
CA TYR A 69 -17.48 10.39 -3.59
C TYR A 69 -17.42 11.84 -4.05
N TYR A 70 -16.49 12.61 -3.50
CA TYR A 70 -16.03 13.84 -4.13
C TYR A 70 -14.94 13.51 -5.15
N ILE A 71 -15.13 13.96 -6.38
CA ILE A 71 -14.09 14.00 -7.41
C ILE A 71 -13.61 15.44 -7.50
N GLU A 72 -12.33 15.65 -7.27
CA GLU A 72 -11.73 16.97 -7.14
C GLU A 72 -10.53 17.11 -8.05
N HIS A 73 -10.37 18.28 -8.64
CA HIS A 73 -9.17 18.63 -9.40
C HIS A 73 -8.42 19.75 -8.69
N TYR A 74 -7.12 19.58 -8.58
CA TYR A 74 -6.18 20.55 -8.02
C TYR A 74 -5.15 20.89 -9.07
N ASP A 75 -4.82 22.17 -9.22
CA ASP A 75 -3.78 22.62 -10.13
C ASP A 75 -2.36 22.34 -9.58
N SER A 76 -1.32 22.75 -10.33
CA SER A 76 0.08 22.55 -9.96
C SER A 76 0.48 23.21 -8.64
N ASP A 77 -0.26 24.25 -8.22
CA ASP A 77 -0.09 24.97 -6.95
C ASP A 77 -0.98 24.38 -5.84
N LEU A 78 -1.58 23.21 -6.08
CA LEU A 78 -2.46 22.48 -5.16
C LEU A 78 -3.74 23.26 -4.81
N LYS A 79 -4.18 24.17 -5.68
CA LYS A 79 -5.44 24.90 -5.50
C LYS A 79 -6.59 24.11 -6.11
N LEU A 80 -7.66 23.91 -5.35
CA LEU A 80 -8.89 23.30 -5.83
C LEU A 80 -9.50 24.13 -6.97
N THR A 81 -9.63 23.56 -8.15
CA THR A 81 -10.17 24.20 -9.35
C THR A 81 -11.59 23.73 -9.68
N ASN A 82 -11.89 22.45 -9.40
CA ASN A 82 -13.19 21.85 -9.68
C ASN A 82 -13.53 20.74 -8.67
N ARG A 83 -14.83 20.54 -8.41
CA ARG A 83 -15.36 19.50 -7.53
C ARG A 83 -16.74 19.06 -7.99
N VAL A 84 -16.96 17.75 -8.04
CA VAL A 84 -18.31 17.16 -8.18
C VAL A 84 -18.52 16.06 -7.15
N LYS A 85 -19.78 15.83 -6.77
CA LYS A 85 -20.20 14.71 -5.92
C LYS A 85 -20.86 13.64 -6.78
N ILE A 86 -20.43 12.38 -6.65
CA ILE A 86 -20.96 11.23 -7.39
C ILE A 86 -21.36 10.14 -6.40
N ASP A 87 -22.56 9.60 -6.55
CA ASP A 87 -23.08 8.50 -5.75
C ASP A 87 -22.91 7.17 -6.51
N ASN A 88 -22.81 6.03 -5.80
CA ASN A 88 -22.76 4.67 -6.35
C ASN A 88 -21.63 4.39 -7.38
N ALA A 89 -20.47 5.02 -7.22
CA ALA A 89 -19.31 4.79 -8.09
C ALA A 89 -18.15 4.11 -7.35
N SER A 90 -17.15 3.60 -8.08
CA SER A 90 -15.92 3.07 -7.51
C SER A 90 -15.04 4.22 -7.03
N SER A 91 -14.30 4.03 -5.95
CA SER A 91 -13.24 4.97 -5.54
C SER A 91 -12.13 5.10 -6.58
N ASN A 92 -11.85 4.04 -7.33
CA ASN A 92 -10.77 3.98 -8.31
C ASN A 92 -11.08 4.80 -9.57
N ILE A 93 -10.11 5.60 -10.02
CA ILE A 93 -10.16 6.37 -11.25
C ILE A 93 -8.97 6.08 -12.17
N VAL A 94 -9.13 6.36 -13.46
CA VAL A 94 -8.03 6.44 -14.43
C VAL A 94 -8.15 7.73 -15.22
N ILE A 95 -7.03 8.43 -15.36
CA ILE A 95 -6.91 9.56 -16.28
C ILE A 95 -6.24 9.10 -17.57
N ASP A 96 -6.89 9.34 -18.70
CA ASP A 96 -6.30 9.15 -20.02
C ASP A 96 -6.59 10.40 -20.87
N ASN A 97 -5.53 11.08 -21.30
CA ASN A 97 -5.61 12.30 -22.11
C ASN A 97 -6.60 13.36 -21.57
N GLY A 98 -6.54 13.64 -20.26
CA GLY A 98 -7.40 14.64 -19.60
C GLY A 98 -8.84 14.18 -19.37
N VAL A 99 -9.15 12.90 -19.59
CA VAL A 99 -10.46 12.30 -19.31
C VAL A 99 -10.39 11.43 -18.07
N ILE A 100 -11.19 11.76 -17.07
CA ILE A 100 -11.44 10.96 -15.87
C ILE A 100 -12.38 9.82 -16.25
N ASN A 101 -11.99 8.60 -15.92
CA ASN A 101 -12.78 7.39 -16.11
C ASN A 101 -12.95 6.67 -14.77
N MET A 102 -14.17 6.24 -14.46
CA MET A 102 -14.55 5.58 -13.20
C MET A 102 -15.63 4.52 -13.46
N ILE A 103 -15.66 3.44 -12.70
CA ILE A 103 -16.72 2.43 -12.81
C ILE A 103 -17.86 2.81 -11.86
N MET A 104 -19.10 2.82 -12.36
CA MET A 104 -20.31 3.02 -11.57
C MET A 104 -21.10 1.73 -11.47
N PHE A 105 -21.60 1.49 -10.26
CA PHE A 105 -22.39 0.32 -9.91
C PHE A 105 -23.87 0.70 -9.84
N GLY A 106 -24.74 -0.18 -10.32
CA GLY A 106 -26.18 -0.06 -10.16
C GLY A 106 -26.82 -1.43 -9.98
N LEU A 107 -27.99 -1.46 -9.35
CA LEU A 107 -28.83 -2.65 -9.28
C LEU A 107 -30.05 -2.41 -10.18
N ASP A 108 -30.27 -3.30 -11.15
CA ASP A 108 -31.55 -3.40 -11.84
C ASP A 108 -32.52 -4.22 -10.98
N GLU A 109 -33.43 -3.54 -10.28
CA GLU A 109 -34.42 -4.16 -9.39
C GLU A 109 -35.36 -5.15 -10.13
N ALA A 110 -35.60 -4.96 -11.42
CA ALA A 110 -36.51 -5.82 -12.18
C ALA A 110 -35.90 -7.19 -12.49
N THR A 111 -34.58 -7.24 -12.66
CA THR A 111 -33.84 -8.47 -13.01
C THR A 111 -32.95 -8.97 -11.87
N ASN A 112 -32.86 -8.20 -10.78
CA ASN A 112 -31.93 -8.39 -9.68
C ASN A 112 -30.49 -8.62 -10.19
N ALA A 113 -30.10 -7.86 -11.21
CA ALA A 113 -28.79 -7.91 -11.84
C ALA A 113 -27.99 -6.65 -11.50
N TYR A 114 -26.71 -6.82 -11.20
CA TYR A 114 -25.81 -5.71 -10.98
C TYR A 114 -25.28 -5.21 -12.33
N GLU A 115 -25.49 -3.92 -12.57
CA GLU A 115 -25.15 -3.22 -13.79
C GLU A 115 -23.89 -2.38 -13.60
N PHE A 116 -22.90 -2.61 -14.43
CA PHE A 116 -21.61 -1.93 -14.37
C PHE A 116 -21.49 -0.97 -15.54
N ASN A 117 -21.14 0.28 -15.26
CA ASN A 117 -21.11 1.34 -16.24
C ASN A 117 -19.81 2.12 -16.13
N LEU A 118 -19.30 2.63 -17.24
CA LEU A 118 -18.22 3.61 -17.26
C LEU A 118 -18.83 5.01 -17.11
N LEU A 119 -18.32 5.76 -16.16
CA LEU A 119 -18.49 7.21 -16.10
C LEU A 119 -17.24 7.87 -16.66
N SER A 120 -17.42 8.76 -17.63
CA SER A 120 -16.33 9.51 -18.25
C SER A 120 -16.61 11.00 -18.26
N SER A 121 -15.60 11.81 -17.95
CA SER A 121 -15.66 13.26 -18.09
C SER A 121 -14.29 13.89 -18.31
N THR A 122 -14.22 15.00 -19.03
CA THR A 122 -13.02 15.84 -19.06
C THR A 122 -12.77 16.46 -17.68
N ILE A 123 -11.52 16.59 -17.26
CA ILE A 123 -11.15 17.20 -15.97
C ILE A 123 -11.75 18.62 -15.81
N GLU A 124 -11.78 19.43 -16.87
CA GLU A 124 -12.27 20.81 -16.78
C GLU A 124 -13.79 20.89 -16.57
N SER A 125 -14.56 19.97 -17.15
CA SER A 125 -16.02 20.04 -17.11
C SER A 125 -16.62 19.28 -15.93
N MET A 126 -16.05 18.14 -15.53
CA MET A 126 -16.63 17.20 -14.54
C MET A 126 -18.12 16.87 -14.79
N LYS A 127 -18.57 16.96 -16.04
CA LYS A 127 -19.88 16.49 -16.50
C LYS A 127 -19.75 15.05 -16.96
N PHE A 128 -20.11 14.11 -16.08
CA PHE A 128 -19.93 12.68 -16.35
C PHE A 128 -21.02 12.12 -17.26
N GLU A 129 -20.60 11.45 -18.32
CA GLU A 129 -21.45 10.66 -19.21
C GLU A 129 -21.35 9.17 -18.85
N LYS A 130 -22.46 8.46 -18.99
CA LYS A 130 -22.60 7.05 -18.62
C LYS A 130 -22.61 6.16 -19.87
N LYS A 131 -21.76 5.13 -19.89
CA LYS A 131 -21.75 4.05 -20.89
C LYS A 131 -21.84 2.69 -20.21
N HIS A 132 -22.76 1.83 -20.64
CA HIS A 132 -22.86 0.46 -20.12
C HIS A 132 -21.61 -0.37 -20.47
N LEU A 133 -21.11 -1.15 -19.51
CA LEU A 133 -19.96 -2.05 -19.69
C LEU A 133 -20.41 -3.52 -19.70
N CYS A 134 -20.96 -3.99 -18.59
CA CYS A 134 -21.39 -5.36 -18.42
C CYS A 134 -22.42 -5.49 -17.28
N SER A 135 -22.92 -6.72 -17.08
CA SER A 135 -23.88 -7.07 -16.04
C SER A 135 -23.46 -8.37 -15.33
N SER A 136 -23.79 -8.51 -14.04
CA SER A 136 -23.56 -9.77 -13.30
C SER A 136 -24.30 -10.95 -13.92
N GLY A 137 -25.41 -10.68 -14.61
CA GLY A 137 -26.42 -11.67 -14.96
C GLY A 137 -27.50 -11.76 -13.89
N LYS A 138 -28.66 -12.29 -14.29
CA LYS A 138 -29.88 -12.34 -13.45
C LYS A 138 -29.70 -13.20 -12.21
N ASP A 139 -30.31 -12.77 -11.11
CA ASP A 139 -30.42 -13.51 -9.84
C ASP A 139 -29.07 -13.93 -9.22
N GLN A 140 -27.97 -13.26 -9.58
CA GLN A 140 -26.69 -13.51 -8.93
C GLN A 140 -26.63 -12.83 -7.56
N LYS A 141 -26.35 -13.62 -6.52
CA LYS A 141 -26.08 -13.09 -5.18
C LYS A 141 -24.62 -12.67 -5.11
N LEU A 142 -24.36 -11.43 -5.49
CA LEU A 142 -23.05 -10.83 -5.27
C LEU A 142 -22.93 -10.45 -3.80
N SER A 143 -21.82 -10.83 -3.18
CA SER A 143 -21.37 -10.25 -1.92
C SER A 143 -20.40 -9.13 -2.22
N MET A 144 -20.43 -8.07 -1.41
CA MET A 144 -19.24 -7.25 -1.25
C MET A 144 -18.12 -8.20 -0.86
N SER A 145 -16.99 -8.17 -1.56
CA SER A 145 -15.84 -9.01 -1.22
C SER A 145 -15.49 -8.71 0.24
N LEU A 146 -15.81 -9.64 1.15
CA LEU A 146 -15.45 -9.56 2.58
C LEU A 146 -13.93 -9.62 2.79
N TYR A 147 -13.17 -9.72 1.69
CA TYR A 147 -11.76 -10.06 1.63
C TYR A 147 -10.92 -8.98 0.94
N ALA A 148 -11.51 -7.83 0.58
CA ALA A 148 -10.70 -6.66 0.31
C ALA A 148 -9.86 -6.37 1.56
N SER A 149 -8.54 -6.26 1.40
CA SER A 149 -7.71 -5.65 2.45
C SER A 149 -8.38 -4.34 2.89
N SER A 150 -8.28 -3.95 4.17
CA SER A 150 -8.88 -2.69 4.64
C SER A 150 -8.50 -1.48 3.78
N LYS A 151 -7.34 -1.54 3.10
CA LYS A 151 -6.84 -0.53 2.16
C LYS A 151 -7.53 -0.50 0.79
N THR A 152 -8.05 -1.63 0.31
CA THR A 152 -8.74 -1.75 -0.99
C THR A 152 -10.25 -1.82 -0.84
N TYR A 153 -10.76 -1.73 0.39
CA TYR A 153 -12.19 -1.78 0.68
C TYR A 153 -12.87 -0.51 0.18
N ASP A 154 -13.82 -0.69 -0.72
CA ASP A 154 -14.72 0.36 -1.21
C ASP A 154 -16.14 0.03 -0.71
N PRO A 155 -16.66 0.76 0.30
CA PRO A 155 -17.97 0.47 0.89
C PRO A 155 -19.14 0.65 -0.10
N ASN A 156 -18.91 1.35 -1.20
CA ASN A 156 -19.90 1.61 -2.25
C ASN A 156 -19.73 0.70 -3.47
N SER A 157 -18.79 -0.24 -3.43
CA SER A 157 -18.56 -1.17 -4.53
C SER A 157 -19.10 -2.57 -4.23
N PHE A 158 -19.77 -3.15 -5.22
CA PHE A 158 -20.14 -4.58 -5.23
C PHE A 158 -19.03 -5.48 -5.82
N GLY A 159 -17.84 -4.91 -6.06
CA GLY A 159 -16.67 -5.61 -6.57
C GLY A 159 -15.39 -4.86 -6.24
N THR A 160 -14.29 -5.23 -6.87
CA THR A 160 -13.03 -4.48 -6.75
C THR A 160 -12.42 -4.34 -8.13
N VAL A 161 -11.92 -3.14 -8.42
CA VAL A 161 -11.28 -2.80 -9.69
C VAL A 161 -9.78 -2.85 -9.50
N TYR A 162 -9.08 -3.62 -10.34
CA TYR A 162 -7.63 -3.69 -10.38
C TYR A 162 -7.13 -3.24 -11.75
N PHE A 163 -6.03 -2.50 -11.78
CA PHE A 163 -5.37 -2.08 -13.02
C PHE A 163 -4.05 -2.82 -13.20
N SER A 164 -3.67 -3.05 -14.46
CA SER A 164 -2.31 -3.45 -14.80
C SER A 164 -1.33 -2.28 -14.59
N GLU A 165 -0.03 -2.58 -14.52
CA GLU A 165 1.04 -1.61 -14.19
C GLU A 165 0.97 -0.33 -15.05
N ASN A 166 0.74 -0.46 -16.37
CA ASN A 166 0.61 0.67 -17.29
C ASN A 166 -0.85 0.99 -17.65
N LYS A 167 -1.82 0.43 -16.92
CA LYS A 167 -3.26 0.60 -17.11
C LYS A 167 -3.74 0.23 -18.53
N ASN A 168 -3.01 -0.66 -19.19
CA ASN A 168 -3.41 -1.23 -20.48
C ASN A 168 -4.64 -2.14 -20.34
N TYR A 169 -4.82 -2.74 -19.17
CA TYR A 169 -5.96 -3.57 -18.80
C TYR A 169 -6.48 -3.21 -17.42
N SER A 170 -7.77 -3.48 -17.21
CA SER A 170 -8.41 -3.44 -15.90
C SER A 170 -9.24 -4.69 -15.68
N ALA A 171 -9.36 -5.11 -14.42
CA ALA A 171 -10.16 -6.26 -14.02
C ALA A 171 -11.18 -5.85 -12.96
N LEU A 172 -12.44 -6.13 -13.22
CA LEU A 172 -13.52 -6.02 -12.25
C LEU A 172 -13.81 -7.42 -11.68
N ILE A 173 -13.58 -7.59 -10.38
CA ILE A 173 -13.73 -8.87 -9.68
C ILE A 173 -14.83 -8.75 -8.64
N PHE A 174 -15.69 -9.76 -8.56
CA PHE A 174 -16.71 -9.87 -7.52
C PHE A 174 -16.83 -11.29 -6.99
N ASP A 175 -17.21 -11.36 -5.73
CA ASP A 175 -17.49 -12.58 -5.00
C ASP A 175 -18.92 -13.04 -5.28
N ILE A 176 -19.08 -14.32 -5.58
CA ILE A 176 -20.36 -14.97 -5.75
C ILE A 176 -20.55 -15.89 -4.56
N LYS A 177 -21.39 -15.47 -3.62
CA LYS A 177 -21.64 -16.19 -2.38
C LYS A 177 -22.00 -17.65 -2.64
N ASN A 178 -21.17 -18.56 -2.13
CA ASN A 178 -21.36 -19.99 -2.27
C ASN A 178 -20.83 -20.74 -1.03
N GLU A 179 -21.69 -21.55 -0.41
CA GLU A 179 -21.36 -22.24 0.84
C GLU A 179 -20.36 -23.39 0.67
N GLU A 180 -20.20 -23.91 -0.55
CA GLU A 180 -19.39 -25.09 -0.86
C GLU A 180 -18.10 -24.76 -1.62
N GLU A 181 -18.09 -23.69 -2.42
CA GLU A 181 -16.97 -23.34 -3.31
C GLU A 181 -16.64 -21.85 -3.29
N ALA A 182 -15.36 -21.52 -3.14
CA ALA A 182 -14.86 -20.17 -3.36
C ALA A 182 -15.06 -19.76 -4.83
N THR A 183 -16.02 -18.88 -5.09
CA THR A 183 -16.48 -18.57 -6.45
C THR A 183 -16.37 -17.08 -6.74
N HIS A 184 -15.62 -16.73 -7.76
CA HIS A 184 -15.46 -15.33 -8.16
C HIS A 184 -15.59 -15.18 -9.65
N LYS A 185 -16.17 -14.06 -10.07
CA LYS A 185 -16.30 -13.73 -11.48
C LYS A 185 -15.51 -12.47 -11.78
N VAL A 186 -14.85 -12.51 -12.94
CA VAL A 186 -13.86 -11.52 -13.34
C VAL A 186 -14.16 -11.07 -14.75
N PHE A 187 -14.37 -9.77 -14.93
CA PHE A 187 -14.40 -9.13 -16.25
C PHE A 187 -13.10 -8.39 -16.48
N VAL A 188 -12.50 -8.56 -17.66
CA VAL A 188 -11.28 -7.85 -18.04
C VAL A 188 -11.60 -6.91 -19.20
N PHE A 189 -11.19 -5.65 -19.04
CA PHE A 189 -11.33 -4.61 -20.05
C PHE A 189 -9.96 -4.15 -20.54
N ASN A 190 -9.88 -3.73 -21.80
CA ASN A 190 -8.71 -3.03 -22.32
C ASN A 190 -8.73 -1.54 -21.91
N LYS A 191 -7.69 -0.78 -22.27
CA LYS A 191 -7.58 0.67 -22.01
C LYS A 191 -8.77 1.52 -22.52
N LYS A 192 -9.51 1.04 -23.53
CA LYS A 192 -10.73 1.69 -24.05
C LYS A 192 -12.01 1.27 -23.32
N PHE A 193 -11.86 0.52 -22.22
CA PHE A 193 -12.94 -0.10 -21.46
C PHE A 193 -13.84 -1.01 -22.32
N GLU A 194 -13.26 -1.68 -23.32
CA GLU A 194 -13.93 -2.74 -24.07
C GLU A 194 -13.67 -4.07 -23.36
N GLN A 195 -14.72 -4.85 -23.07
CA GLN A 195 -14.57 -6.16 -22.44
C GLN A 195 -13.83 -7.10 -23.40
N VAL A 196 -12.67 -7.60 -22.98
CA VAL A 196 -11.83 -8.51 -23.77
C VAL A 196 -11.82 -9.93 -23.23
N LYS A 197 -12.08 -10.13 -21.93
CA LYS A 197 -12.14 -11.47 -21.32
C LYS A 197 -13.17 -11.51 -20.19
N GLU A 198 -13.66 -12.73 -19.92
CA GLU A 198 -14.53 -13.05 -18.79
C GLU A 198 -14.08 -14.39 -18.20
N TYR A 199 -13.94 -14.44 -16.88
CA TYR A 199 -13.54 -15.64 -16.16
C TYR A 199 -14.49 -15.93 -15.00
N THR A 200 -14.59 -17.22 -14.68
CA THR A 200 -15.18 -17.69 -13.41
C THR A 200 -14.11 -18.52 -12.70
N PHE A 201 -13.57 -17.98 -11.61
CA PHE A 201 -12.70 -18.71 -10.70
C PHE A 201 -13.55 -19.57 -9.76
N LYS A 202 -13.13 -20.82 -9.56
CA LYS A 202 -13.73 -21.75 -8.61
C LYS A 202 -12.67 -22.51 -7.85
N LYS A 203 -12.84 -22.63 -6.54
CA LYS A 203 -12.08 -23.56 -5.71
C LYS A 203 -13.04 -24.34 -4.83
N ASN A 204 -12.88 -25.66 -4.80
CA ASN A 204 -13.74 -26.58 -4.04
C ASN A 204 -13.41 -26.54 -2.54
N ILE A 205 -13.65 -25.40 -1.93
CA ILE A 205 -13.52 -25.11 -0.51
C ILE A 205 -14.56 -24.03 -0.16
N PRO A 206 -15.22 -24.07 1.00
CA PRO A 206 -16.10 -22.99 1.43
C PRO A 206 -15.40 -21.62 1.41
N ASP A 207 -16.12 -20.56 0.99
CA ASP A 207 -15.66 -19.17 0.92
C ASP A 207 -14.90 -18.75 2.21
N VAL A 208 -15.39 -19.16 3.37
CA VAL A 208 -14.85 -18.80 4.69
C VAL A 208 -13.46 -19.34 4.98
N PHE A 209 -12.95 -20.29 4.18
CA PHE A 209 -11.63 -20.90 4.35
C PHE A 209 -10.65 -20.54 3.22
N PHE A 210 -11.00 -19.55 2.39
CA PHE A 210 -10.14 -19.05 1.33
C PHE A 210 -10.07 -17.52 1.41
N ASP A 211 -8.91 -16.99 1.75
CA ASP A 211 -8.67 -15.54 1.75
C ASP A 211 -7.96 -15.13 0.46
N PHE A 212 -8.53 -14.20 -0.28
CA PHE A 212 -7.78 -13.51 -1.32
C PHE A 212 -6.77 -12.54 -0.73
N GLN A 213 -5.53 -12.64 -1.19
CA GLN A 213 -4.40 -11.86 -0.67
C GLN A 213 -3.93 -10.80 -1.66
N SER A 214 -3.95 -11.10 -2.96
CA SER A 214 -3.67 -10.10 -4.00
C SER A 214 -4.18 -10.53 -5.37
N VAL A 215 -4.42 -9.53 -6.23
CA VAL A 215 -4.79 -9.67 -7.63
C VAL A 215 -3.80 -8.87 -8.45
N ASN A 216 -3.20 -9.50 -9.47
CA ASN A 216 -2.33 -8.82 -10.44
C ASN A 216 -2.91 -9.00 -11.83
N VAL A 217 -3.11 -7.89 -12.54
CA VAL A 217 -3.52 -7.88 -13.95
C VAL A 217 -2.27 -7.77 -14.81
N ASP A 218 -2.05 -8.75 -15.69
CA ASP A 218 -0.90 -8.72 -16.58
C ASP A 218 -1.07 -7.65 -17.65
N ASP A 219 -0.04 -6.81 -17.79
CA ASP A 219 -0.09 -5.65 -18.67
C ASP A 219 0.01 -6.02 -20.17
N THR A 220 0.47 -7.22 -20.50
CA THR A 220 0.68 -7.64 -21.90
C THR A 220 -0.57 -8.23 -22.55
N ASP A 221 -1.38 -8.96 -21.78
CA ASP A 221 -2.54 -9.66 -22.33
C ASP A 221 -3.80 -9.58 -21.46
N GLY A 222 -3.76 -8.98 -20.27
CA GLY A 222 -4.90 -8.89 -19.35
C GLY A 222 -5.21 -10.20 -18.61
N SER A 223 -4.31 -11.18 -18.57
CA SER A 223 -4.45 -12.37 -17.73
C SER A 223 -4.38 -12.00 -16.24
N ILE A 224 -5.02 -12.79 -15.38
CA ILE A 224 -5.14 -12.48 -13.95
C ILE A 224 -4.32 -13.47 -13.14
N LEU A 225 -3.44 -12.97 -12.28
CA LEU A 225 -2.82 -13.77 -11.22
C LEU A 225 -3.48 -13.48 -9.88
N LEU A 226 -3.92 -14.55 -9.20
CA LEU A 226 -4.62 -14.49 -7.93
C LEU A 226 -3.83 -15.23 -6.85
N LEU A 227 -3.42 -14.52 -5.81
CA LEU A 227 -2.82 -15.13 -4.63
C LEU A 227 -3.91 -15.41 -3.61
N GLY A 228 -4.06 -16.68 -3.23
CA GLY A 228 -4.99 -17.13 -2.19
C GLY A 228 -4.26 -17.72 -0.99
N LYS A 229 -4.75 -17.44 0.21
CA LYS A 229 -4.39 -18.13 1.45
C LYS A 229 -5.50 -19.12 1.78
N VAL A 230 -5.15 -20.40 1.81
CA VAL A 230 -6.09 -21.52 1.96
C VAL A 230 -5.98 -22.04 3.37
N PHE A 231 -7.08 -22.07 4.12
CA PHE A 231 -7.14 -22.68 5.44
C PHE A 231 -7.48 -24.16 5.35
N GLU A 232 -6.82 -24.96 6.18
CA GLU A 232 -7.04 -26.40 6.26
C GLU A 232 -7.95 -26.74 7.45
N ASN A 233 -8.31 -28.03 7.56
CA ASN A 233 -9.04 -28.58 8.71
C ASN A 233 -10.39 -27.90 9.03
N ASN A 234 -11.01 -27.24 8.03
CA ASN A 234 -12.29 -26.53 8.16
C ASN A 234 -12.33 -25.55 9.33
N THR A 235 -11.22 -24.84 9.58
CA THR A 235 -11.15 -23.82 10.63
C THR A 235 -10.18 -22.71 10.26
N ARG A 236 -10.47 -21.48 10.70
CA ARG A 236 -9.60 -20.31 10.52
C ARG A 236 -8.50 -20.18 11.59
N LYS A 237 -8.38 -21.16 12.49
CA LYS A 237 -7.26 -21.20 13.44
C LYS A 237 -5.95 -21.24 12.65
N LEU A 238 -5.01 -20.38 13.01
CA LEU A 238 -3.73 -20.27 12.32
C LEU A 238 -2.81 -21.46 12.62
N ILE A 239 -2.97 -22.07 13.80
CA ILE A 239 -2.20 -23.23 14.26
C ILE A 239 -3.14 -24.30 14.81
N ILE A 240 -2.90 -25.57 14.44
CA ILE A 240 -3.55 -26.78 14.96
C ILE A 240 -2.47 -27.82 15.24
N ASP A 241 -2.51 -28.46 16.40
CA ASP A 241 -1.56 -29.51 16.79
C ASP A 241 -0.08 -29.12 16.54
N ASP A 242 0.28 -27.90 16.94
CA ASP A 242 1.60 -27.27 16.76
C ASP A 242 2.07 -27.15 15.30
N LYS A 243 1.13 -27.10 14.35
CA LYS A 243 1.39 -26.88 12.92
C LYS A 243 0.54 -25.74 12.38
N VAL A 244 1.12 -24.98 11.46
CA VAL A 244 0.39 -23.97 10.71
C VAL A 244 -0.69 -24.63 9.86
N ASN A 245 -1.89 -24.06 9.91
CA ASN A 245 -3.12 -24.61 9.32
C ASN A 245 -3.55 -23.86 8.06
N TYR A 246 -2.58 -23.33 7.31
CA TYR A 246 -2.84 -22.67 6.05
C TYR A 246 -1.62 -22.73 5.14
N HIS A 247 -1.87 -22.53 3.84
CA HIS A 247 -0.83 -22.36 2.83
C HIS A 247 -1.24 -21.33 1.79
N TYR A 248 -0.28 -20.95 0.94
CA TYR A 248 -0.51 -20.02 -0.15
C TYR A 248 -0.55 -20.77 -1.49
N GLU A 249 -1.53 -20.44 -2.31
CA GLU A 249 -1.67 -20.92 -3.69
C GLU A 249 -1.73 -19.71 -4.63
N LEU A 250 -1.00 -19.80 -5.74
CA LEU A 250 -1.05 -18.81 -6.80
C LEU A 250 -1.79 -19.40 -7.99
N PHE A 251 -2.79 -18.69 -8.48
CA PHE A 251 -3.58 -19.07 -9.64
C PHE A 251 -3.33 -18.12 -10.80
N LYS A 252 -3.40 -18.64 -12.03
CA LYS A 252 -3.48 -17.83 -13.24
C LYS A 252 -4.78 -18.15 -13.97
N LEU A 253 -5.62 -17.14 -14.16
CA LEU A 253 -6.83 -17.27 -14.97
C LEU A 253 -6.48 -17.02 -16.44
N THR A 254 -6.85 -17.99 -17.29
CA THR A 254 -6.66 -17.94 -18.74
C THR A 254 -7.96 -18.29 -19.44
N ASN A 255 -8.01 -18.12 -20.76
CA ASN A 255 -9.19 -18.49 -21.55
C ASN A 255 -9.49 -20.00 -21.52
N ASN A 256 -8.51 -20.82 -21.13
CA ASN A 256 -8.61 -22.27 -21.08
C ASN A 256 -8.94 -22.81 -19.68
N GLY A 257 -9.15 -21.93 -18.68
CA GLY A 257 -9.40 -22.30 -17.29
C GLY A 257 -8.42 -21.64 -16.32
N GLN A 258 -8.19 -22.28 -15.18
CA GLN A 258 -7.25 -21.81 -14.16
C GLN A 258 -6.05 -22.74 -14.02
N GLU A 259 -4.85 -22.17 -14.04
CA GLU A 259 -3.61 -22.86 -13.67
C GLU A 259 -3.31 -22.55 -12.20
N LYS A 260 -2.59 -23.44 -11.52
CA LYS A 260 -2.22 -23.29 -10.10
C LYS A 260 -0.78 -23.70 -9.84
N VAL A 261 -0.09 -22.96 -8.98
CA VAL A 261 1.16 -23.37 -8.34
C VAL A 261 1.09 -23.14 -6.83
N ASP A 262 1.59 -24.11 -6.06
CA ASP A 262 1.61 -24.03 -4.60
C ASP A 262 2.87 -23.28 -4.13
N LEU A 263 2.70 -22.25 -3.31
CA LEU A 263 3.81 -21.48 -2.71
C LEU A 263 4.11 -22.04 -1.30
N GLN A 264 4.39 -23.34 -1.24
CA GLN A 264 4.69 -24.07 -0.01
C GLN A 264 6.18 -24.35 0.15
N THR A 265 6.61 -24.66 1.38
CA THR A 265 7.91 -25.31 1.60
C THR A 265 7.84 -26.47 2.57
N ASN A 266 8.82 -27.37 2.45
CA ASN A 266 8.85 -28.60 3.22
C ASN A 266 9.28 -28.42 4.69
N ASN A 267 9.90 -27.27 5.06
CA ASN A 267 10.49 -27.05 6.40
C ASN A 267 10.23 -25.65 7.02
N ASN A 268 9.70 -24.69 6.26
CA ASN A 268 9.41 -23.32 6.71
C ASN A 268 8.00 -22.92 6.26
N PHE A 269 7.17 -22.40 7.15
CA PHE A 269 5.84 -21.93 6.74
C PHE A 269 5.94 -20.48 6.25
N VAL A 270 5.22 -20.18 5.17
CA VAL A 270 5.05 -18.82 4.67
C VAL A 270 3.99 -18.13 5.52
N LYS A 271 4.35 -17.04 6.20
CA LYS A 271 3.44 -16.28 7.06
C LYS A 271 2.64 -15.26 6.25
N SER A 272 3.32 -14.51 5.41
CA SER A 272 2.74 -13.47 4.55
C SER A 272 3.46 -13.41 3.21
N LEU A 273 2.74 -12.97 2.18
CA LEU A 273 3.27 -12.69 0.86
C LEU A 273 2.58 -11.47 0.27
N VAL A 274 3.36 -10.61 -0.37
CA VAL A 274 2.89 -9.54 -1.24
C VAL A 274 3.53 -9.69 -2.62
N PRO A 275 2.81 -9.34 -3.71
CA PRO A 275 3.42 -9.24 -5.02
C PRO A 275 4.33 -8.01 -5.07
N VAL A 276 5.48 -8.14 -5.72
CA VAL A 276 6.35 -7.04 -6.10
C VAL A 276 6.71 -7.21 -7.57
N ARG A 277 6.41 -6.20 -8.38
CA ARG A 277 6.52 -6.24 -9.83
C ARG A 277 7.39 -5.08 -10.35
N LYS A 278 8.12 -5.35 -11.43
CA LYS A 278 8.69 -4.32 -12.31
C LYS A 278 8.72 -4.84 -13.74
N GLY A 279 7.85 -4.29 -14.61
CA GLY A 279 7.69 -4.78 -15.97
C GLY A 279 7.21 -6.23 -16.03
N ASN A 280 8.02 -7.13 -16.60
CA ASN A 280 7.69 -8.56 -16.71
C ASN A 280 8.16 -9.41 -15.53
N ASN A 281 8.94 -8.83 -14.61
CA ASN A 281 9.43 -9.55 -13.44
C ASN A 281 8.41 -9.43 -12.32
N LEU A 282 7.92 -10.57 -11.83
CA LEU A 282 7.00 -10.65 -10.70
C LEU A 282 7.56 -11.62 -9.67
N SER A 283 7.68 -11.13 -8.44
CA SER A 283 8.06 -11.92 -7.29
C SER A 283 6.99 -11.83 -6.22
N TYR A 284 6.70 -12.93 -5.55
CA TYR A 284 5.96 -12.93 -4.30
C TYR A 284 6.97 -12.99 -3.16
N VAL A 285 6.93 -11.99 -2.28
CA VAL A 285 7.90 -11.80 -1.20
C VAL A 285 7.19 -11.54 0.10
N GLY A 286 7.78 -11.98 1.21
CA GLY A 286 7.22 -11.69 2.52
C GLY A 286 7.96 -12.36 3.65
N PHE A 287 7.24 -12.74 4.71
CA PHE A 287 7.83 -13.33 5.90
C PHE A 287 7.57 -14.83 5.97
N TYR A 288 8.55 -15.56 6.50
CA TYR A 288 8.38 -16.97 6.88
C TYR A 288 8.65 -17.17 8.37
N GLY A 289 8.10 -18.25 8.91
CA GLY A 289 8.31 -18.65 10.29
C GLY A 289 8.60 -20.15 10.45
N LYS A 290 8.79 -20.55 11.70
CA LYS A 290 8.93 -21.95 12.13
C LYS A 290 7.57 -22.50 12.59
N ASP A 291 7.17 -23.69 12.16
CA ASP A 291 5.80 -24.26 12.27
C ASP A 291 5.10 -24.16 13.64
N LYS A 292 5.87 -24.04 14.73
CA LYS A 292 5.39 -24.00 16.11
C LYS A 292 5.09 -22.60 16.63
N GLU A 293 5.46 -21.55 15.89
CA GLU A 293 5.25 -20.17 16.33
C GLU A 293 4.71 -19.29 15.20
N GLU A 294 3.69 -18.51 15.50
CA GLU A 294 3.12 -17.52 14.57
C GLU A 294 4.01 -16.27 14.44
N LYS A 295 5.31 -16.47 14.25
CA LYS A 295 6.31 -15.41 14.23
C LYS A 295 7.12 -15.43 12.95
N SER A 296 7.63 -14.27 12.58
CA SER A 296 8.51 -14.07 11.44
C SER A 296 9.95 -14.33 11.86
N ASN A 297 10.59 -15.37 11.33
CA ASN A 297 12.00 -15.67 11.59
C ASN A 297 12.92 -15.16 10.47
N GLY A 298 12.36 -14.74 9.34
CA GLY A 298 13.09 -14.17 8.23
C GLY A 298 12.17 -13.83 7.06
N VAL A 299 12.77 -13.62 5.90
CA VAL A 299 12.07 -13.28 4.65
C VAL A 299 12.12 -14.42 3.64
N CYS A 300 11.08 -14.53 2.83
CA CYS A 300 10.99 -15.45 1.71
C CYS A 300 10.72 -14.72 0.40
N ARG A 301 11.14 -15.36 -0.69
CA ARG A 301 10.97 -14.87 -2.06
C ARG A 301 10.64 -16.02 -3.00
N PHE A 302 9.69 -15.77 -3.91
CA PHE A 302 9.29 -16.67 -4.98
C PHE A 302 9.24 -15.88 -6.29
N ASP A 303 10.16 -16.15 -7.22
CA ASP A 303 10.14 -15.54 -8.55
C ASP A 303 9.27 -16.38 -9.48
N ILE A 304 8.31 -15.74 -10.14
CA ILE A 304 7.27 -16.41 -10.92
C ILE A 304 7.47 -16.13 -12.40
N ASN A 305 7.53 -17.21 -13.18
CA ASN A 305 7.35 -17.11 -14.62
C ASN A 305 5.86 -16.96 -14.92
N ILE A 306 5.45 -15.75 -15.28
CA ILE A 306 4.03 -15.45 -15.53
C ILE A 306 3.49 -16.23 -16.74
N LYS A 307 4.32 -16.60 -17.72
CA LYS A 307 3.84 -17.20 -18.97
C LYS A 307 3.26 -18.60 -18.75
N ASN A 308 3.92 -19.41 -17.92
CA ASN A 308 3.56 -20.82 -17.66
C ASN A 308 3.24 -21.11 -16.18
N LEU A 309 3.17 -20.08 -15.33
CA LEU A 309 2.91 -20.17 -13.90
C LEU A 309 3.86 -21.11 -13.15
N SER A 310 5.16 -21.08 -13.47
CA SER A 310 6.17 -21.86 -12.73
C SER A 310 6.99 -20.99 -11.78
N ILE A 311 7.37 -21.55 -10.62
CA ILE A 311 8.35 -20.93 -9.72
C ILE A 311 9.75 -21.09 -10.36
N GLU A 312 10.35 -19.98 -10.77
CA GLU A 312 11.74 -19.96 -11.29
C GLU A 312 12.75 -20.03 -10.15
N LYS A 313 12.40 -19.44 -9.01
CA LYS A 313 13.25 -19.36 -7.83
C LYS A 313 12.43 -19.34 -6.56
N SER A 314 12.91 -20.02 -5.52
CA SER A 314 12.45 -19.82 -4.15
C SER A 314 13.64 -19.67 -3.19
N SER A 315 13.52 -18.79 -2.21
CA SER A 315 14.56 -18.58 -1.20
C SER A 315 13.98 -18.20 0.16
N PHE A 316 14.76 -18.48 1.21
CA PHE A 316 14.44 -18.23 2.61
C PHE A 316 15.70 -17.69 3.27
N ALA A 317 15.65 -16.45 3.73
CA ALA A 317 16.76 -15.79 4.40
C ALA A 317 16.37 -15.41 5.83
N GLN A 318 17.03 -16.04 6.80
CA GLN A 318 16.81 -15.77 8.21
C GLN A 318 17.25 -14.34 8.55
N PHE A 319 16.54 -13.70 9.49
CA PHE A 319 17.04 -12.49 10.11
C PHE A 319 18.40 -12.73 10.80
N SER A 320 19.35 -11.83 10.55
CA SER A 320 20.67 -11.89 11.18
C SER A 320 20.59 -11.62 12.69
N ASP A 321 21.50 -12.21 13.46
CA ASP A 321 21.68 -11.92 14.90
C ASP A 321 21.80 -10.40 15.17
N ASP A 322 22.57 -9.68 14.34
CA ASP A 322 22.80 -8.25 14.50
C ASP A 322 21.51 -7.45 14.40
N PHE A 323 20.67 -7.75 13.40
CA PHE A 323 19.34 -7.16 13.27
C PHE A 323 18.42 -7.52 14.45
N ILE A 324 18.44 -8.76 14.92
CA ILE A 324 17.63 -9.16 16.09
C ILE A 324 18.08 -8.41 17.35
N ILE A 325 19.38 -8.20 17.54
CA ILE A 325 19.92 -7.38 18.63
C ILE A 325 19.51 -5.92 18.45
N GLU A 326 19.60 -5.37 17.24
CA GLU A 326 19.15 -4.01 16.92
C GLU A 326 17.67 -3.82 17.27
N LYS A 327 16.82 -4.78 16.92
CA LYS A 327 15.37 -4.73 17.15
C LYS A 327 14.95 -4.98 18.60
N LEU A 328 15.54 -5.98 19.27
CA LEU A 328 15.08 -6.46 20.59
C LEU A 328 15.99 -6.03 21.74
N GLY A 329 17.13 -5.39 21.44
CA GLY A 329 18.17 -5.07 22.42
C GLY A 329 18.94 -6.27 22.97
N LYS A 330 18.68 -7.48 22.44
CA LYS A 330 19.30 -8.74 22.89
C LYS A 330 19.24 -9.82 21.82
N LYS A 331 20.15 -10.80 21.91
CA LYS A 331 20.04 -12.03 21.12
C LYS A 331 18.77 -12.80 21.48
N SER A 332 18.12 -13.38 20.49
CA SER A 332 16.89 -14.16 20.64
C SER A 332 16.70 -15.09 19.45
N ASP A 333 16.36 -16.35 19.71
CA ASP A 333 16.00 -17.32 18.66
C ASP A 333 14.51 -17.26 18.27
N LYS A 334 13.72 -16.46 18.99
CA LYS A 334 12.30 -16.24 18.74
C LYS A 334 12.13 -15.27 17.58
N GLY A 335 11.21 -15.57 16.68
CA GLY A 335 10.83 -14.63 15.60
C GLY A 335 10.15 -13.35 16.11
N LEU A 336 9.95 -12.42 15.19
CA LEU A 336 9.21 -11.17 15.39
C LEU A 336 7.70 -11.39 15.22
N LYS A 337 6.88 -10.66 15.97
CA LYS A 337 5.41 -10.74 15.86
C LYS A 337 4.87 -9.55 15.09
N ASP A 338 3.61 -9.66 14.67
CA ASP A 338 2.80 -8.50 14.30
C ASP A 338 3.39 -7.63 13.17
N LEU A 339 4.14 -8.25 12.24
CA LEU A 339 4.73 -7.57 11.10
C LEU A 339 3.77 -7.56 9.90
N ASN A 340 3.37 -6.35 9.50
CA ASN A 340 2.57 -6.11 8.31
C ASN A 340 3.44 -5.47 7.21
N ILE A 341 3.34 -5.97 5.98
CA ILE A 341 4.11 -5.43 4.85
C ILE A 341 3.27 -4.32 4.22
N ASN A 342 3.79 -3.09 4.23
CA ASN A 342 3.08 -1.93 3.69
C ASN A 342 3.50 -1.62 2.25
N ALA A 343 4.74 -1.93 1.87
CA ALA A 343 5.22 -1.72 0.50
C ALA A 343 6.36 -2.67 0.11
N GLY A 344 6.54 -2.87 -1.20
CA GLY A 344 7.67 -3.58 -1.77
C GLY A 344 8.14 -2.92 -3.07
N TYR A 345 9.45 -2.85 -3.26
CA TYR A 345 10.09 -2.17 -4.39
C TYR A 345 11.10 -3.11 -5.06
N MET A 346 10.97 -3.30 -6.38
CA MET A 346 11.96 -4.05 -7.16
C MET A 346 12.91 -3.09 -7.89
N GLN A 347 14.21 -3.34 -7.75
CA GLN A 347 15.27 -2.63 -8.47
C GLN A 347 15.51 -3.29 -9.84
N ASP A 348 16.15 -2.57 -10.77
CA ASP A 348 16.44 -3.09 -12.12
C ASP A 348 17.36 -4.32 -12.12
N ASN A 349 18.22 -4.44 -11.11
CA ASN A 349 19.07 -5.61 -10.91
C ASN A 349 18.33 -6.81 -10.28
N GLY A 350 17.01 -6.70 -10.06
CA GLY A 350 16.18 -7.75 -9.45
C GLY A 350 16.28 -7.83 -7.93
N ASN A 351 17.00 -6.92 -7.27
CA ASN A 351 16.91 -6.79 -5.82
C ASN A 351 15.52 -6.31 -5.41
N ILE A 352 15.08 -6.69 -4.22
CA ILE A 352 13.78 -6.30 -3.67
C ILE A 352 14.00 -5.66 -2.30
N ILE A 353 13.33 -4.54 -2.08
CA ILE A 353 13.24 -3.92 -0.76
C ILE A 353 11.80 -4.06 -0.26
N LEU A 354 11.63 -4.57 0.96
CA LEU A 354 10.36 -4.61 1.68
C LEU A 354 10.35 -3.54 2.77
N ALA A 355 9.22 -2.86 2.88
CA ALA A 355 8.88 -1.97 3.98
C ALA A 355 7.74 -2.60 4.77
N ALA A 356 8.00 -2.90 6.04
CA ALA A 356 7.05 -3.48 6.96
C ALA A 356 6.92 -2.63 8.23
N GLU A 357 5.87 -2.88 9.01
CA GLU A 357 5.57 -2.20 10.26
C GLU A 357 5.15 -3.20 11.32
N GLU A 358 5.54 -2.95 12.57
CA GLU A 358 4.90 -3.58 13.71
C GLU A 358 3.53 -2.95 13.98
N GLN A 359 2.47 -3.73 13.81
CA GLN A 359 1.09 -3.28 14.00
C GLN A 359 0.33 -4.20 14.95
N LEU A 360 -0.17 -3.65 16.06
CA LEU A 360 -0.86 -4.40 17.09
C LEU A 360 -2.16 -3.72 17.53
N ASP A 361 -3.23 -4.51 17.64
CA ASP A 361 -4.50 -4.08 18.22
C ASP A 361 -4.54 -4.38 19.73
N LYS A 362 -4.75 -3.35 20.54
CA LYS A 362 -5.00 -3.48 21.99
C LYS A 362 -6.48 -3.25 22.29
N TYR A 363 -7.14 -4.29 22.78
CA TYR A 363 -8.55 -4.26 23.20
C TYR A 363 -8.65 -3.81 24.66
N GLY A 364 -9.19 -2.61 24.90
CA GLY A 364 -9.47 -2.11 26.24
C GLY A 364 -10.85 -2.56 26.74
N GLN A 365 -10.99 -2.89 28.04
CA GLN A 365 -12.28 -3.34 28.59
C GLN A 365 -13.38 -2.25 28.55
N HIS A 366 -13.01 -0.96 28.48
CA HIS A 366 -13.95 0.18 28.49
C HIS A 366 -13.60 1.32 27.51
N THR A 367 -12.48 1.24 26.78
CA THR A 367 -11.89 2.39 26.05
C THR A 367 -11.82 2.19 24.52
N GLY A 368 -12.45 1.15 23.98
CA GLY A 368 -12.38 0.82 22.55
C GLY A 368 -11.09 0.08 22.17
N ILE A 369 -10.78 0.06 20.87
CA ILE A 369 -9.56 -0.55 20.31
C ILE A 369 -8.51 0.55 20.18
N THR A 370 -7.29 0.27 20.64
CA THR A 370 -6.12 1.11 20.35
C THR A 370 -5.25 0.40 19.33
N TYR A 371 -5.03 1.06 18.20
CA TYR A 371 -4.15 0.59 17.14
C TYR A 371 -2.75 1.14 17.41
N LEU A 372 -1.78 0.24 17.46
CA LEU A 372 -0.38 0.60 17.61
C LEU A 372 0.33 0.41 16.30
N TYR A 373 1.12 1.42 15.94
CA TYR A 373 1.97 1.49 14.78
C TYR A 373 3.38 1.80 15.28
N ASP A 374 4.12 0.74 15.58
CA ASP A 374 5.44 0.85 16.19
C ASP A 374 6.52 0.84 15.09
N ASP A 375 7.62 0.12 15.32
CA ASP A 375 8.82 0.17 14.50
C ASP A 375 8.54 -0.13 13.01
N ILE A 376 9.21 0.64 12.14
CA ILE A 376 9.27 0.35 10.71
C ILE A 376 10.49 -0.54 10.46
N ILE A 377 10.27 -1.65 9.74
CA ILE A 377 11.33 -2.58 9.35
C ILE A 377 11.54 -2.49 7.84
N SER A 378 12.75 -2.08 7.45
CA SER A 378 13.17 -2.06 6.05
C SER A 378 14.12 -3.21 5.76
N ILE A 379 13.86 -4.00 4.73
CA ILE A 379 14.61 -5.22 4.42
C ILE A 379 14.98 -5.24 2.95
N LYS A 380 16.27 -5.41 2.63
CA LYS A 380 16.74 -5.60 1.26
C LYS A 380 17.18 -7.05 1.04
N MET A 381 16.61 -7.67 0.01
CA MET A 381 17.02 -8.95 -0.54
C MET A 381 17.68 -8.73 -1.90
N ASN A 382 18.76 -9.45 -2.18
CA ASN A 382 19.34 -9.42 -3.52
C ASN A 382 18.51 -10.27 -4.50
N ASN A 383 18.88 -10.26 -5.79
CA ASN A 383 18.24 -11.12 -6.80
C ASN A 383 18.37 -12.63 -6.53
N ASN A 384 19.29 -13.03 -5.65
CA ASN A 384 19.40 -14.39 -5.14
C ASN A 384 18.43 -14.72 -4.00
N GLY A 385 17.70 -13.72 -3.53
CA GLY A 385 16.82 -13.84 -2.40
C GLY A 385 17.57 -14.06 -1.09
N GLU A 386 18.84 -13.63 -1.05
CA GLU A 386 19.66 -13.55 0.15
C GLU A 386 19.43 -12.18 0.81
N LEU A 387 19.35 -12.16 2.14
CA LEU A 387 19.23 -10.94 2.93
C LEU A 387 20.54 -10.13 2.82
N THR A 388 20.47 -8.93 2.24
CA THR A 388 21.61 -8.02 2.14
C THR A 388 21.73 -7.16 3.40
N TRP A 389 20.61 -6.62 3.87
CA TRP A 389 20.51 -5.94 5.15
C TRP A 389 19.04 -5.90 5.61
N ALA A 390 18.86 -5.72 6.92
CA ALA A 390 17.60 -5.35 7.55
C ALA A 390 17.87 -4.18 8.51
N LYS A 391 16.94 -3.23 8.58
CA LYS A 391 17.06 -2.00 9.36
C LYS A 391 15.79 -1.72 10.14
N ASN A 392 15.97 -1.32 11.40
CA ASN A 392 14.89 -0.92 12.29
C ASN A 392 14.83 0.62 12.40
N ILE A 393 13.66 1.19 12.16
CA ILE A 393 13.39 2.61 12.42
C ILE A 393 12.45 2.66 13.61
N ILE A 394 12.98 3.13 14.74
CA ILE A 394 12.26 3.09 16.01
C ILE A 394 11.26 4.23 16.07
N LYS A 395 9.97 3.88 16.05
CA LYS A 395 8.87 4.82 16.30
C LYS A 395 7.83 4.14 17.16
N GLU A 396 7.11 4.94 17.94
CA GLU A 396 5.99 4.47 18.75
C GLU A 396 4.81 5.39 18.47
N GLN A 397 3.80 4.89 17.77
CA GLN A 397 2.60 5.66 17.45
C GLN A 397 1.36 4.88 17.87
N ALA A 398 0.43 5.56 18.53
CA ALA A 398 -0.83 4.99 18.93
C ALA A 398 -1.98 5.86 18.42
N ASP A 399 -3.04 5.21 17.97
CA ASP A 399 -4.31 5.86 17.73
C ASP A 399 -5.44 5.07 18.39
N THR A 400 -6.25 5.75 19.19
CA THR A 400 -7.37 5.15 19.91
C THR A 400 -8.66 5.56 19.22
N TYR A 401 -9.38 4.59 18.65
CA TYR A 401 -10.59 4.91 17.91
C TYR A 401 -11.69 3.85 18.05
N PHE A 402 -12.93 4.29 17.89
CA PHE A 402 -14.12 3.42 17.77
C PHE A 402 -14.38 2.97 16.31
N ASP A 403 -13.50 3.32 15.36
CA ASP A 403 -13.64 3.18 13.90
C ASP A 403 -12.24 3.27 13.22
N VAL A 404 -11.96 2.41 12.24
CA VAL A 404 -10.60 2.10 11.75
C VAL A 404 -10.05 3.15 10.77
N ALA A 405 -10.92 3.97 10.16
CA ALA A 405 -10.59 4.86 9.04
C ALA A 405 -9.69 6.07 9.36
N ASN A 406 -9.23 6.22 10.61
CA ASN A 406 -8.54 7.42 11.07
C ASN A 406 -7.07 7.22 11.46
N THR A 407 -6.52 6.01 11.25
CA THR A 407 -5.15 5.66 11.65
C THR A 407 -4.08 6.04 10.61
N VAL A 408 -4.49 6.61 9.48
CA VAL A 408 -3.63 7.06 8.35
C VAL A 408 -2.55 8.07 8.74
N HIS A 409 -2.67 8.68 9.92
CA HIS A 409 -1.66 9.58 10.49
C HIS A 409 -0.55 8.85 11.27
N ALA A 410 -0.81 7.62 11.74
CA ALA A 410 0.06 6.89 12.67
C ALA A 410 1.03 5.93 11.96
N SER A 411 0.62 5.41 10.80
CA SER A 411 1.51 4.66 9.93
C SER A 411 2.42 5.61 9.11
N TYR A 412 3.17 5.04 8.18
CA TYR A 412 4.13 5.75 7.33
C TYR A 412 3.81 5.57 5.85
N GLY A 413 4.25 6.55 5.06
CA GLY A 413 4.37 6.43 3.61
C GLY A 413 5.83 6.15 3.24
N SER A 414 6.06 5.37 2.20
CA SER A 414 7.41 5.13 1.69
C SER A 414 7.53 5.35 0.20
N VAL A 415 8.70 5.80 -0.24
CA VAL A 415 9.04 5.99 -1.66
C VAL A 415 10.45 5.47 -1.93
N PHE A 416 10.63 4.76 -3.02
CA PHE A 416 11.94 4.40 -3.54
C PHE A 416 12.26 5.27 -4.77
N LYS A 417 13.31 6.09 -4.67
CA LYS A 417 13.73 7.01 -5.74
C LYS A 417 15.24 7.21 -5.68
N ASN A 418 15.90 7.24 -6.84
CA ASN A 418 17.35 7.49 -6.96
C ASN A 418 18.20 6.59 -6.04
N ASP A 419 17.88 5.29 -6.01
CA ASP A 419 18.53 4.26 -5.17
C ASP A 419 18.50 4.53 -3.66
N LYS A 420 17.56 5.37 -3.20
CA LYS A 420 17.29 5.64 -1.80
C LYS A 420 15.85 5.30 -1.45
N LEU A 421 15.64 4.89 -0.20
CA LEU A 421 14.30 4.79 0.39
C LEU A 421 14.04 5.97 1.28
N TYR A 422 12.84 6.51 1.18
CA TYR A 422 12.33 7.60 2.00
C TYR A 422 11.12 7.10 2.77
N TYR A 423 11.11 7.33 4.09
CA TYR A 423 10.04 6.96 4.99
C TYR A 423 9.49 8.21 5.66
N PHE A 424 8.23 8.56 5.37
CA PHE A 424 7.54 9.73 5.89
C PHE A 424 6.56 9.31 6.97
N PHE A 425 6.63 9.94 8.14
CA PHE A 425 5.70 9.67 9.23
C PHE A 425 5.62 10.87 10.18
N ASN A 426 4.48 10.98 10.88
CA ASN A 426 4.33 11.93 11.97
C ASN A 426 5.07 11.43 13.22
N ALA A 427 5.74 12.34 13.92
CA ALA A 427 6.31 12.06 15.23
C ALA A 427 6.34 13.32 16.10
N SER A 428 6.66 13.13 17.39
CA SER A 428 6.95 14.24 18.28
C SER A 428 8.09 15.12 17.73
N PRO A 429 7.99 16.46 17.82
CA PRO A 429 9.11 17.36 17.51
C PRO A 429 10.35 17.13 18.40
N LYS A 430 10.19 16.42 19.53
CA LYS A 430 11.29 16.05 20.44
C LYS A 430 11.70 14.59 20.22
N ILE A 431 12.73 14.40 19.42
CA ILE A 431 13.36 13.09 19.22
C ILE A 431 14.28 12.74 20.40
N LYS A 432 14.38 11.44 20.70
CA LYS A 432 15.39 10.93 21.64
C LYS A 432 16.53 10.32 20.84
N GLU A 433 17.76 10.55 21.27
CA GLU A 433 18.93 9.90 20.71
C GLU A 433 19.72 9.25 21.85
N SER A 434 20.01 7.96 21.69
CA SER A 434 20.86 7.23 22.62
C SER A 434 22.33 7.64 22.47
N LYS A 435 23.17 7.32 23.46
CA LYS A 435 24.62 7.56 23.39
C LYS A 435 25.31 6.87 22.21
N ASN A 436 24.67 5.85 21.62
CA ASN A 436 25.20 5.10 20.49
C ASN A 436 24.67 5.60 19.13
N GLY A 437 23.95 6.74 19.10
CA GLY A 437 23.40 7.34 17.87
C GLY A 437 22.10 6.70 17.38
N VAL A 438 21.49 5.79 18.15
CA VAL A 438 20.15 5.26 17.84
C VAL A 438 19.11 6.35 18.11
N VAL A 439 18.30 6.65 17.10
CA VAL A 439 17.25 7.67 17.13
C VAL A 439 15.91 7.00 17.36
N GLU A 440 15.12 7.54 18.29
CA GLU A 440 13.78 7.09 18.63
C GLU A 440 12.80 8.25 18.39
N PHE A 441 11.81 7.98 17.54
CA PHE A 441 10.74 8.92 17.19
C PHE A 441 9.54 8.70 18.11
N GLY A 442 9.33 9.63 19.04
CA GLY A 442 8.24 9.55 20.00
C GLY A 442 6.86 9.77 19.38
N GLU A 443 5.84 9.37 20.13
CA GLU A 443 4.41 9.50 19.78
C GLU A 443 4.04 10.93 19.37
N PHE A 444 3.34 11.06 18.22
CA PHE A 444 2.79 12.33 17.79
C PHE A 444 1.58 12.72 18.64
N LYS A 445 1.31 14.03 18.72
CA LYS A 445 0.03 14.55 19.19
C LYS A 445 -0.51 15.49 18.14
N ARG A 446 -1.84 15.59 18.04
CA ARG A 446 -2.49 16.45 17.03
C ARG A 446 -1.99 17.90 17.08
N ASP A 447 -1.82 18.47 18.28
CA ASP A 447 -1.32 19.83 18.52
C ASP A 447 0.22 19.95 18.52
N LYS A 448 0.94 18.82 18.45
CA LYS A 448 2.41 18.73 18.61
C LYS A 448 2.97 17.57 17.80
N SER A 449 2.96 17.74 16.48
CA SER A 449 3.52 16.78 15.55
C SER A 449 4.39 17.47 14.50
N ALA A 450 5.36 16.73 14.00
CA ALA A 450 6.14 17.11 12.83
C ALA A 450 6.25 15.90 11.90
N ILE A 451 6.31 16.16 10.61
CA ILE A 451 6.64 15.15 9.61
C ILE A 451 8.15 14.97 9.60
N TYR A 452 8.60 13.73 9.78
CA TYR A 452 9.98 13.34 9.59
C TYR A 452 10.12 12.49 8.33
N CYS A 453 11.29 12.58 7.70
CA CYS A 453 11.72 11.63 6.69
C CYS A 453 12.97 10.90 7.20
N VAL A 454 12.91 9.57 7.25
CA VAL A 454 14.09 8.71 7.38
C VAL A 454 14.50 8.26 5.99
N ILE A 455 15.79 8.41 5.67
CA ILE A 455 16.37 8.06 4.38
C ILE A 455 17.32 6.89 4.57
N LEU A 456 17.15 5.83 3.81
CA LEU A 456 18.10 4.71 3.73
C LEU A 456 18.79 4.73 2.37
N ASP A 457 20.13 4.68 2.38
CA ASP A 457 20.91 4.48 1.16
C ASP A 457 20.92 3.02 0.71
N GLU A 458 21.61 2.74 -0.40
CA GLU A 458 21.71 1.39 -0.98
C GLU A 458 22.24 0.32 0.00
N ASN A 459 23.05 0.74 0.98
CA ASN A 459 23.68 -0.12 2.00
C ASN A 459 22.89 -0.17 3.31
N GLY A 460 21.72 0.48 3.36
CA GLY A 460 20.88 0.56 4.55
C GLY A 460 21.44 1.52 5.61
N LYS A 461 22.36 2.42 5.26
CA LYS A 461 22.78 3.48 6.18
C LYS A 461 21.67 4.52 6.27
N SER A 462 21.26 4.82 7.50
CA SER A 462 20.18 5.75 7.77
C SER A 462 20.67 7.19 7.99
N ASN A 463 19.83 8.13 7.57
CA ASN A 463 19.84 9.52 8.01
C ASN A 463 18.38 9.96 8.20
N TYR A 464 18.13 11.08 8.88
CA TYR A 464 16.77 11.61 9.01
C TYR A 464 16.74 13.14 8.96
N LYS A 465 15.60 13.69 8.56
CA LYS A 465 15.33 15.13 8.57
C LYS A 465 13.92 15.39 9.07
N LYS A 466 13.75 16.43 9.89
CA LYS A 466 12.42 17.02 10.13
C LYS A 466 12.02 17.83 8.90
N ILE A 467 10.95 17.42 8.24
CA ILE A 467 10.51 17.97 6.96
C ILE A 467 9.58 19.15 7.18
N TYR A 468 8.54 18.97 7.99
CA TYR A 468 7.51 19.98 8.18
C TYR A 468 6.95 19.93 9.60
N GLU A 469 6.52 21.07 10.13
CA GLU A 469 5.85 21.19 11.44
C GLU A 469 4.81 22.30 11.32
N ASP A 470 3.52 21.95 11.39
CA ASP A 470 2.46 22.95 11.46
C ASP A 470 2.44 23.54 12.87
N LYS A 471 2.58 24.87 12.96
CA LYS A 471 2.60 25.58 14.24
C LYS A 471 1.33 26.39 14.50
N ASP A 472 0.48 26.54 13.49
CA ASP A 472 -0.58 27.54 13.48
C ASP A 472 -1.98 26.94 13.36
N LEU A 473 -2.13 25.79 12.65
CA LEU A 473 -3.43 25.24 12.26
C LEU A 473 -3.76 23.86 12.87
N ASP A 474 -2.82 23.27 13.60
CA ASP A 474 -2.96 21.91 14.18
C ASP A 474 -3.36 20.85 13.12
N ILE A 475 -2.94 21.04 11.87
CA ILE A 475 -3.20 20.09 10.78
C ILE A 475 -2.31 18.87 10.95
N LEU A 476 -2.93 17.69 11.02
CA LEU A 476 -2.24 16.41 11.07
C LEU A 476 -2.25 15.78 9.67
N PHE A 477 -1.09 15.34 9.21
CA PHE A 477 -0.90 14.85 7.85
C PHE A 477 -1.10 13.33 7.75
N HIS A 478 -1.65 12.87 6.64
CA HIS A 478 -1.96 11.47 6.34
C HIS A 478 -0.71 10.87 5.69
N THR A 479 0.30 10.56 6.49
CA THR A 479 1.61 10.17 5.94
C THR A 479 1.59 8.84 5.22
N GLU A 480 0.65 7.95 5.55
CA GLU A 480 0.44 6.66 4.86
C GLU A 480 -0.07 6.83 3.41
N ASP A 481 -0.95 7.80 3.16
CA ASP A 481 -1.62 8.02 1.87
C ASP A 481 -0.84 9.02 1.01
N ASN A 482 0.45 8.78 0.82
CA ASN A 482 1.28 9.67 0.01
C ASN A 482 0.98 9.52 -1.50
N ILE A 483 0.88 10.64 -2.19
CA ILE A 483 0.62 10.70 -3.64
C ILE A 483 1.93 11.06 -4.33
N ILE A 484 2.26 10.38 -5.42
CA ILE A 484 3.44 10.72 -6.25
C ILE A 484 2.93 11.35 -7.54
N ASP A 485 3.31 12.60 -7.80
CA ASP A 485 2.97 13.27 -9.06
C ASP A 485 3.90 12.85 -10.22
N ALA A 486 3.62 13.28 -11.45
CA ALA A 486 4.41 12.93 -12.63
C ALA A 486 5.87 13.41 -12.58
N GLU A 487 6.18 14.44 -11.78
CA GLU A 487 7.56 14.90 -11.54
C GLU A 487 8.27 14.07 -10.45
N GLY A 488 7.54 13.15 -9.81
CA GLY A 488 8.01 12.34 -8.71
C GLY A 488 8.11 13.12 -7.40
N ASN A 489 7.38 14.22 -7.26
CA ASN A 489 7.20 14.90 -5.98
C ASN A 489 6.18 14.13 -5.13
N ILE A 490 6.31 14.26 -3.82
CA ILE A 490 5.43 13.61 -2.86
C ILE A 490 4.41 14.62 -2.38
N ILE A 491 3.14 14.28 -2.48
CA ILE A 491 2.01 15.10 -2.03
C ILE A 491 1.34 14.41 -0.86
N ILE A 492 1.19 15.13 0.25
CA ILE A 492 0.62 14.61 1.50
C ILE A 492 -0.58 15.47 1.87
N PHE A 493 -1.74 14.82 2.03
CA PHE A 493 -2.96 15.45 2.52
C PHE A 493 -2.94 15.58 4.04
N GLY A 494 -3.51 16.65 4.58
CA GLY A 494 -3.67 16.82 6.01
C GLY A 494 -4.98 17.50 6.38
N ASP A 495 -5.43 17.22 7.60
CA ASP A 495 -6.61 17.88 8.14
C ASP A 495 -6.61 18.23 9.62
N SER A 496 -7.45 19.23 9.92
CA SER A 496 -7.89 19.61 11.26
C SER A 496 -9.41 19.87 11.19
N GLY A 497 -10.20 18.82 11.39
CA GLY A 497 -11.66 18.89 11.25
C GLY A 497 -12.08 19.20 9.81
N GLU A 498 -12.74 20.33 9.58
CA GLU A 498 -13.16 20.79 8.25
C GLU A 498 -12.03 21.51 7.48
N GLN A 499 -10.93 21.88 8.13
CA GLN A 499 -9.80 22.54 7.48
C GLN A 499 -8.87 21.50 6.86
N LYS A 500 -8.61 21.64 5.57
CA LYS A 500 -7.82 20.72 4.76
C LYS A 500 -6.68 21.44 4.06
N ARG A 501 -5.56 20.74 3.83
CA ARG A 501 -4.39 21.25 3.10
C ARG A 501 -3.60 20.10 2.47
N PHE A 502 -2.85 20.42 1.42
CA PHE A 502 -1.80 19.55 0.87
C PHE A 502 -0.41 20.13 1.11
N LEU A 503 0.57 19.26 1.31
CA LEU A 503 1.99 19.57 1.21
C LEU A 503 2.56 18.89 -0.04
N LYS A 504 3.36 19.60 -0.83
CA LYS A 504 4.16 19.02 -1.93
C LYS A 504 5.64 19.08 -1.54
N ILE A 505 6.29 17.92 -1.52
CA ILE A 505 7.69 17.72 -1.13
C ILE A 505 8.45 17.26 -2.37
N LYS A 506 9.43 18.06 -2.81
CA LYS A 506 10.30 17.69 -3.93
C LYS A 506 11.44 16.81 -3.43
N ILE A 507 11.64 15.64 -4.05
CA ILE A 507 12.70 14.66 -3.74
C ILE A 507 13.49 14.22 -4.97
#